data_AF-A0A3M2HGS7-F1
#
_entry.id   AF-A0A3M2HGS7-F1
#
_cell.length_a   1.000
_cell.length_b   1.000
_cell.length_c   1.000
_cell.angle_alpha   90.00
_cell.angle_beta   90.00
_cell.angle_gamma   90.00
#
_symmetry.space_group_name_H-M   'P 1'
#
loop_
_entity.id
_entity.type
_entity.pdbx_description
1 polymer ?
#
loop_
_entity_poly.entity_id
_entity_poly.type
_entity_poly.pdbx_seq_one_letter_code
_entity_poly.pdbx_strand_id
1 'polypeptide(L)'
;MCGGVEARDAEKSYKVYFPSPKAAIPVLGQGGEDLGWVRWGRRKGEPGASPEGGWAKLETIERGGWERYKPQRVFGMVQGYMEKDAARTSHWFDVEPGHALQCLLVGEGDDRRLYVVTSSPPSEYSWIHDRWPLVSPLPH
;
A
#
# COMPACT_ATOMS: atom_id res chain seq x y z
N MET A 1 4.65 3.30 -10.28
CA MET A 1 4.24 2.46 -9.15
C MET A 1 4.10 3.37 -7.95
N CYS A 2 2.99 3.20 -7.22
CA CYS A 2 2.50 4.12 -6.20
C CYS A 2 3.59 4.54 -5.22
N GLY A 3 4.15 5.72 -5.43
CA GLY A 3 5.34 6.21 -4.74
C GLY A 3 5.01 7.03 -3.49
N GLY A 4 3.73 7.31 -3.26
CA GLY A 4 3.27 8.06 -2.10
C GLY A 4 1.79 7.88 -1.82
N VAL A 5 1.41 8.21 -0.61
CA VAL A 5 0.02 8.23 -0.14
C VAL A 5 -0.23 9.49 0.68
N GLU A 6 -1.47 9.89 0.74
CA GLU A 6 -1.94 10.91 1.67
C GLU A 6 -2.78 10.23 2.75
N ALA A 7 -2.35 10.34 4.00
CA ALA A 7 -3.00 9.70 5.14
C ALA A 7 -3.27 10.73 6.23
N ARG A 8 -4.27 10.48 7.07
CA ARG A 8 -4.70 11.40 8.13
C ARG A 8 -4.53 10.75 9.50
N ASP A 9 -4.06 11.54 10.46
CA ASP A 9 -4.12 11.24 11.88
C ASP A 9 -4.89 12.38 12.56
N ALA A 10 -6.03 12.06 13.19
CA ALA A 10 -6.97 13.02 13.77
C ALA A 10 -7.25 14.22 12.82
N GLU A 11 -6.66 15.37 13.08
CA GLU A 11 -6.86 16.60 12.30
C GLU A 11 -5.78 16.86 11.24
N LYS A 12 -4.69 16.09 11.22
CA LYS A 12 -3.52 16.37 10.37
C LYS A 12 -3.41 15.40 9.20
N SER A 13 -3.27 15.96 8.00
CA SER A 13 -2.93 15.20 6.80
C SER A 13 -1.41 15.10 6.62
N TYR A 14 -0.95 13.94 6.15
CA TYR A 14 0.44 13.61 5.90
C TYR A 14 0.60 13.07 4.48
N LYS A 15 1.48 13.70 3.70
CA LYS A 15 2.00 13.10 2.47
C LYS A 15 3.18 12.21 2.81
N VAL A 16 2.97 10.91 2.67
CA VAL A 16 3.94 9.86 2.96
C VAL A 16 4.50 9.37 1.63
N TYR A 17 5.83 9.33 1.51
CA TYR A 17 6.50 8.88 0.28
C TYR A 17 7.30 7.61 0.57
N PHE A 18 7.12 6.57 -0.23
CA PHE A 18 7.77 5.27 -0.03
C PHE A 18 9.30 5.35 0.19
N PRO A 19 10.07 6.19 -0.56
CA PRO A 19 11.51 6.30 -0.36
C PRO A 19 11.92 6.78 1.03
N SER A 20 11.01 7.41 1.79
CA SER A 20 11.28 7.81 3.17
C SER A 20 11.53 6.57 4.04
N PRO A 21 12.63 6.52 4.81
CA PRO A 21 12.90 5.39 5.73
C PRO A 21 11.81 5.21 6.80
N LYS A 22 11.05 6.27 7.09
CA LYS A 22 9.97 6.26 8.09
C LYS A 22 8.58 6.17 7.46
N ALA A 23 8.48 5.91 6.15
CA ALA A 23 7.16 5.84 5.50
C ALA A 23 6.33 4.72 6.13
N ALA A 24 5.19 5.10 6.70
CA ALA A 24 4.24 4.23 7.34
C ALA A 24 2.83 4.64 6.92
N ILE A 25 1.90 3.68 6.93
CA ILE A 25 0.51 3.88 6.54
C ILE A 25 -0.35 3.41 7.72
N PRO A 26 -1.42 4.13 8.09
CA PRO A 26 -2.38 3.66 9.08
C PRO A 26 -3.14 2.45 8.53
N VAL A 27 -3.28 1.42 9.34
CA VAL A 27 -3.81 0.12 8.91
C VAL A 27 -5.04 -0.25 9.72
N LEU A 28 -6.09 -0.65 9.00
CA LEU A 28 -7.27 -1.28 9.57
C LEU A 28 -7.28 -2.76 9.14
N GLY A 29 -7.48 -3.66 10.09
CA GLY A 29 -7.67 -5.06 9.76
C GLY A 29 -9.07 -5.35 9.21
N GLN A 30 -9.27 -6.56 8.69
CA GLN A 30 -10.53 -6.92 8.03
C GLN A 30 -11.73 -7.00 8.99
N GLY A 31 -11.49 -7.21 10.29
CA GLY A 31 -12.51 -7.18 11.32
C GLY A 31 -12.77 -5.78 11.89
N GLY A 32 -12.15 -4.74 11.33
CA GLY A 32 -12.24 -3.36 11.83
C GLY A 32 -11.27 -3.05 12.96
N GLU A 33 -10.32 -3.94 13.26
CA GLU A 33 -9.29 -3.67 14.26
C GLU A 33 -8.31 -2.59 13.79
N ASP A 34 -8.08 -1.56 14.61
CA ASP A 34 -7.03 -0.56 14.35
C ASP A 34 -5.66 -1.17 14.67
N LEU A 35 -4.84 -1.34 13.64
CA LEU A 35 -3.48 -1.90 13.74
C LEU A 35 -2.41 -0.81 13.81
N GLY A 36 -2.83 0.47 13.84
CA GLY A 36 -1.98 1.64 13.92
C GLY A 36 -1.16 1.87 12.65
N TRP A 37 -0.09 2.66 12.79
CA TRP A 37 0.81 2.99 11.69
C TRP A 37 1.83 1.87 11.47
N VAL A 38 1.79 1.24 10.30
CA VAL A 38 2.71 0.16 9.92
C VAL A 38 3.67 0.63 8.85
N ARG A 39 4.96 0.28 8.98
CA ARG A 39 5.99 0.60 7.99
C ARG A 39 5.61 0.05 6.61
N TRP A 40 5.64 0.92 5.62
CA TRP A 40 5.33 0.59 4.23
C TRP A 40 6.53 -0.07 3.57
N GLY A 41 6.45 -1.37 3.35
CA GLY A 41 7.43 -2.17 2.61
C GLY A 41 8.82 -2.25 3.22
N ARG A 42 9.66 -3.12 2.64
CA ARG A 42 11.08 -3.22 2.99
C ARG A 42 11.92 -2.51 1.92
N ARG A 43 12.85 -1.65 2.33
CA ARG A 43 13.72 -0.94 1.38
C ARG A 43 14.84 -1.86 0.92
N LYS A 44 15.40 -1.55 -0.25
CA LYS A 44 16.57 -2.26 -0.77
C LYS A 44 17.72 -2.14 0.24
N GLY A 45 18.28 -3.28 0.64
CA GLY A 45 19.37 -3.35 1.62
C GLY A 45 18.95 -3.18 3.09
N GLU A 46 17.67 -2.93 3.38
CA GLU A 46 17.15 -3.00 4.75
C GLU A 46 17.14 -4.48 5.21
N PRO A 47 17.64 -4.82 6.40
CA PRO A 47 17.59 -6.20 6.89
C PRO A 47 16.14 -6.67 7.05
N GLY A 48 15.92 -7.98 6.90
CA GLY A 48 14.61 -8.62 7.11
C GLY A 48 14.30 -9.69 6.09
N ALA A 49 13.28 -10.51 6.40
CA ALA A 49 12.90 -11.67 5.59
C ALA A 49 11.79 -11.37 4.56
N SER A 50 11.10 -10.23 4.68
CA SER A 50 9.98 -9.87 3.79
C SER A 50 10.47 -9.41 2.41
N PRO A 51 9.63 -9.41 1.36
CA PRO A 51 10.03 -8.97 0.02
C PRO A 51 10.59 -7.55 -0.01
N GLU A 52 11.57 -7.27 -0.87
CA GLU A 52 11.96 -5.87 -1.11
C GLU A 52 10.87 -5.13 -1.90
N GLY A 53 10.69 -3.84 -1.61
CA GLY A 53 9.65 -2.99 -2.17
C GLY A 53 8.48 -2.78 -1.22
N GLY A 54 7.45 -2.07 -1.70
CA GLY A 54 6.24 -1.75 -0.93
C GLY A 54 4.95 -2.23 -1.57
N TRP A 55 5.01 -3.14 -2.55
CA TRP A 55 3.85 -3.52 -3.34
C TRP A 55 3.80 -5.02 -3.62
N ALA A 56 2.58 -5.54 -3.68
CA ALA A 56 2.26 -6.92 -3.98
C ALA A 56 1.35 -6.98 -5.20
N LYS A 57 1.76 -7.63 -6.30
CA LYS A 57 0.91 -7.76 -7.49
C LYS A 57 -0.20 -8.77 -7.21
N LEU A 58 -1.46 -8.39 -7.42
CA LEU A 58 -2.65 -9.20 -7.14
C LEU A 58 -2.55 -10.60 -7.76
N GLU A 59 -2.19 -10.68 -9.04
CA GLU A 59 -1.97 -11.94 -9.75
C GLU A 59 -0.95 -12.85 -9.06
N THR A 60 0.14 -12.27 -8.52
CA THR A 60 1.16 -13.04 -7.78
C THR A 60 0.62 -13.52 -6.44
N ILE A 61 -0.26 -12.75 -5.80
CA ILE A 61 -0.91 -13.16 -4.54
C ILE A 61 -1.90 -14.31 -4.83
N GLU A 62 -2.72 -14.20 -5.87
CA GLU A 62 -3.72 -15.21 -6.25
C GLU A 62 -3.10 -16.55 -6.65
N ARG A 63 -1.90 -16.52 -7.22
CA ARG A 63 -1.12 -17.73 -7.55
C ARG A 63 -0.34 -18.31 -6.35
N GLY A 64 -0.55 -17.80 -5.13
CA GLY A 64 0.11 -18.29 -3.91
C GLY A 64 1.54 -17.79 -3.68
N GLY A 65 2.05 -16.85 -4.50
CA GLY A 65 3.43 -16.38 -4.42
C GLY A 65 3.81 -15.66 -3.12
N TRP A 66 2.82 -15.33 -2.28
CA TRP A 66 2.99 -14.69 -0.98
C TRP A 66 2.81 -15.63 0.21
N GLU A 67 2.32 -16.87 0.03
CA GLU A 67 1.94 -17.77 1.12
C GLU A 67 3.06 -18.04 2.12
N ARG A 68 4.31 -18.14 1.64
CA ARG A 68 5.49 -18.33 2.50
C ARG A 68 5.70 -17.23 3.55
N TYR A 69 5.11 -16.06 3.34
CA TYR A 69 5.17 -14.92 4.26
C TYR A 69 3.98 -14.85 5.22
N LYS A 70 3.05 -15.82 5.13
CA LYS A 70 1.81 -15.89 5.91
C LYS A 70 1.07 -14.53 5.94
N PRO A 71 0.72 -13.98 4.76
CA PRO A 71 0.21 -12.63 4.67
C PRO A 71 -1.20 -12.52 5.25
N GLN A 72 -1.43 -11.46 6.01
CA GLN A 72 -2.77 -11.05 6.43
C GLN A 72 -3.28 -9.96 5.48
N ARG A 73 -4.51 -10.11 4.99
CA ARG A 73 -5.20 -9.06 4.22
C ARG A 73 -5.65 -7.96 5.17
N VAL A 74 -5.35 -6.71 4.83
CA VAL A 74 -5.69 -5.52 5.63
C VAL A 74 -5.98 -4.33 4.71
N PHE A 75 -6.47 -3.24 5.27
CA PHE A 75 -6.77 -1.98 4.58
C PHE A 75 -5.77 -0.89 4.97
N GLY A 76 -5.19 -0.20 3.98
CA GLY A 76 -4.43 1.03 4.18
C GLY A 76 -5.34 2.24 4.13
N MET A 77 -5.47 2.93 5.27
CA MET A 77 -6.43 4.01 5.48
C MET A 77 -5.89 5.35 4.98
N VAL A 78 -6.12 5.65 3.71
CA VAL A 78 -5.56 6.83 3.03
C VAL A 78 -6.64 7.64 2.34
N GLN A 79 -6.42 8.93 2.17
CA GLN A 79 -7.28 9.86 1.44
C GLN A 79 -6.86 9.99 -0.02
N GLY A 80 -5.63 9.59 -0.35
CA GLY A 80 -5.15 9.62 -1.72
C GLY A 80 -3.88 8.78 -1.90
N TYR A 81 -3.56 8.50 -3.16
CA TYR A 81 -2.34 7.83 -3.57
C TYR A 81 -1.70 8.55 -4.75
N MET A 82 -0.40 8.31 -4.95
CA MET A 82 0.39 8.99 -5.95
C MET A 82 1.12 8.01 -6.85
N GLU A 83 0.85 8.09 -8.15
CA GLU A 83 1.62 7.39 -9.18
C GLU A 83 2.63 8.31 -9.84
N LYS A 84 3.71 7.72 -10.33
CA LYS A 84 4.68 8.41 -11.17
C LYS A 84 4.60 7.87 -12.59
N ASP A 85 4.47 8.78 -13.54
CA ASP A 85 4.54 8.44 -14.96
C ASP A 85 5.98 8.15 -15.42
N ALA A 86 6.14 7.76 -16.69
CA ALA A 86 7.44 7.49 -17.29
C ALA A 86 8.40 8.70 -17.28
N ALA A 87 7.87 9.93 -17.25
CA ALA A 87 8.65 11.17 -17.13
C ALA A 87 9.00 11.52 -15.67
N ARG A 88 8.58 10.68 -14.71
CA ARG A 88 8.72 10.86 -13.26
C ARG A 88 7.86 11.99 -12.68
N THR A 89 6.84 12.42 -13.40
CA THR A 89 5.84 13.39 -12.91
C THR A 89 4.92 12.68 -11.92
N SER A 90 4.66 13.32 -10.78
CA SER A 90 3.76 12.79 -9.76
C SER A 90 2.30 13.16 -10.07
N HIS A 91 1.44 12.15 -10.13
CA HIS A 91 0.00 12.29 -10.30
C HIS A 91 -0.71 11.78 -9.04
N TRP A 92 -1.52 12.63 -8.42
CA TRP A 92 -2.26 12.29 -7.20
C TRP A 92 -3.71 11.95 -7.54
N PHE A 93 -4.22 10.91 -6.89
CA PHE A 93 -5.57 10.40 -7.05
C PHE A 93 -6.21 10.32 -5.67
N ASP A 94 -7.44 10.80 -5.57
CA ASP A 94 -8.22 10.71 -4.35
C ASP A 94 -8.73 9.27 -4.16
N VAL A 95 -8.80 8.86 -2.90
CA VAL A 95 -9.53 7.66 -2.49
C VAL A 95 -10.90 8.10 -2.02
N GLU A 96 -11.94 7.56 -2.63
CA GLU A 96 -13.32 7.90 -2.29
C GLU A 96 -13.64 7.61 -0.81
N PRO A 97 -14.49 8.43 -0.16
CA PRO A 97 -14.95 8.13 1.18
C PRO A 97 -15.53 6.72 1.30
N GLY A 98 -15.20 6.02 2.39
CA GLY A 98 -15.61 4.63 2.60
C GLY A 98 -14.78 3.60 1.82
N HIS A 99 -13.75 4.02 1.07
CA HIS A 99 -12.80 3.13 0.42
C HIS A 99 -11.42 3.20 1.09
N ALA A 100 -10.60 2.19 0.82
CA ALA A 100 -9.23 2.11 1.28
C ALA A 100 -8.34 1.38 0.26
N LEU A 101 -7.02 1.48 0.43
CA LEU A 101 -6.09 0.64 -0.31
C LEU A 101 -6.14 -0.79 0.23
N GLN A 102 -6.20 -1.78 -0.66
CA GLN A 102 -5.94 -3.15 -0.24
C GLN A 102 -4.44 -3.35 0.01
N CYS A 103 -4.12 -4.02 1.12
CA CYS A 103 -2.75 -4.25 1.54
C CYS A 103 -2.56 -5.70 2.03
N LEU A 104 -1.30 -6.13 2.03
CA LEU A 104 -0.83 -7.29 2.77
C LEU A 104 0.02 -6.84 3.94
N LEU A 105 -0.29 -7.34 5.13
CA LEU A 105 0.55 -7.26 6.31
C LEU A 105 1.31 -8.58 6.44
N VAL A 106 2.63 -8.50 6.59
CA VAL A 106 3.50 -9.67 6.83
C VAL A 106 4.46 -9.37 7.98
N GLY A 107 4.99 -10.43 8.60
CA GLY A 107 5.91 -10.33 9.74
C GLY A 107 5.17 -10.06 11.05
N GLU A 108 5.93 -9.94 12.13
CA GLU A 108 5.44 -9.76 13.50
C GLU A 108 6.22 -8.67 14.22
N GLY A 109 5.64 -8.10 15.27
CA GLY A 109 6.26 -7.04 16.07
C GLY A 109 6.79 -5.87 15.23
N ASP A 110 8.08 -5.57 15.40
CA ASP A 110 8.79 -4.48 14.72
C ASP A 110 9.19 -4.82 13.27
N ASP A 111 9.12 -6.10 12.89
CA ASP A 111 9.39 -6.57 11.53
C ASP A 111 8.14 -6.56 10.65
N ARG A 112 6.99 -6.15 11.19
CA ARG A 112 5.77 -5.95 10.41
C ARG A 112 6.02 -4.99 9.25
N ARG A 113 5.62 -5.41 8.06
CA ARG A 113 5.70 -4.59 6.84
C ARG A 113 4.38 -4.68 6.08
N LEU A 114 3.92 -3.51 5.63
CA LEU A 114 2.73 -3.36 4.81
C LEU A 114 3.10 -3.29 3.33
N TYR A 115 2.38 -4.02 2.48
CA TYR A 115 2.56 -4.01 1.03
C TYR A 115 1.25 -3.63 0.36
N VAL A 116 1.25 -2.55 -0.42
CA VAL A 116 0.07 -2.12 -1.19
C VAL A 116 -0.18 -3.13 -2.30
N VAL A 117 -1.40 -3.66 -2.36
CA VAL A 117 -1.82 -4.57 -3.42
C VAL A 117 -1.98 -3.76 -4.71
N THR A 118 -1.47 -4.30 -5.81
CA THR A 118 -1.51 -3.66 -7.12
C THR A 118 -2.06 -4.58 -8.20
N SER A 119 -2.85 -4.04 -9.12
CA SER A 119 -3.40 -4.72 -10.29
C SER A 119 -2.95 -4.03 -11.57
N SER A 120 -3.49 -4.45 -12.72
CA SER A 120 -3.41 -3.67 -13.95
C SER A 120 -4.12 -2.32 -13.78
N PRO A 121 -3.64 -1.26 -14.45
CA PRO A 121 -4.29 0.04 -14.42
C PRO A 121 -5.64 0.04 -15.13
N PRO A 122 -6.59 0.92 -14.71
CA PRO A 122 -7.72 1.29 -15.54
C PRO A 122 -7.26 1.80 -16.91
N SER A 123 -8.05 1.56 -17.96
CA SER A 123 -7.68 1.91 -19.34
C SER A 123 -7.26 3.38 -19.49
N GLU A 124 -7.97 4.29 -18.84
CA GLU A 124 -7.71 5.75 -18.84
C GLU A 124 -6.37 6.16 -18.18
N TYR A 125 -5.81 5.31 -17.32
CA TYR A 125 -4.54 5.57 -16.62
C TYR A 125 -3.41 4.62 -17.03
N SER A 126 -3.64 3.79 -18.05
CA SER A 126 -2.65 2.84 -18.56
C SER A 126 -1.35 3.48 -19.07
N TRP A 127 -1.39 4.76 -19.42
CA TRP A 127 -0.23 5.56 -19.84
C TRP A 127 0.70 5.95 -18.68
N ILE A 128 0.23 5.88 -17.42
CA ILE A 128 1.02 6.29 -16.24
C ILE A 128 1.99 5.18 -15.84
N HIS A 129 1.49 3.96 -15.62
CA HIS A 129 2.32 2.84 -15.16
C HIS A 129 1.65 1.48 -15.41
N ASP A 130 2.46 0.41 -15.48
CA ASP A 130 2.00 -0.97 -15.67
C ASP A 130 1.28 -1.59 -14.45
N ARG A 131 1.21 -0.87 -13.34
CA ARG A 131 0.66 -1.33 -12.06
C ARG A 131 -0.09 -0.19 -11.40
N TRP A 132 -1.21 -0.53 -10.78
CA TRP A 132 -2.13 0.41 -10.16
C TRP A 132 -2.54 -0.05 -8.78
N PRO A 133 -2.61 0.83 -7.76
CA PRO A 133 -3.08 0.47 -6.43
C PRO A 133 -4.51 -0.03 -6.46
N LEU A 134 -4.76 -1.15 -5.79
CA LEU A 134 -6.10 -1.68 -5.68
C LEU A 134 -6.85 -0.95 -4.56
N VAL A 135 -7.88 -0.20 -4.93
CA VAL A 135 -8.79 0.49 -4.02
C VAL A 135 -10.07 -0.34 -3.91
N SER A 136 -10.63 -0.48 -2.71
CA SER A 136 -11.92 -1.17 -2.51
C SER A 136 -12.73 -0.55 -1.37
N PRO A 137 -14.07 -0.75 -1.37
CA PRO A 137 -14.91 -0.37 -0.24
C PRO A 137 -14.44 -1.06 1.05
N LEU A 138 -14.59 -0.36 2.17
CA LEU A 138 -14.49 -0.97 3.48
C LEU A 138 -15.73 -1.84 3.74
N PRO A 139 -15.58 -2.99 4.43
CA PRO A 139 -16.73 -3.79 4.83
C PRO A 139 -17.63 -2.99 5.79
N HIS A 140 -18.95 -3.18 5.65
CA HIS A 140 -19.98 -2.59 6.51
C HIS A 140 -20.21 -3.38 7.79
#